data_AF-A0A8E3B6Y5-F1
#
_entry.id   AF-A0A8E3B6Y5-F1
#
_cell.length_a   1.000
_cell.length_b   1.000
_cell.length_c   1.000
_cell.angle_alpha   90.00
_cell.angle_beta   90.00
_cell.angle_gamma   90.00
#
_symmetry.space_group_name_H-M   'P 1'
#
loop_
_entity.id
_entity.type
_entity.pdbx_description
1 polymer ?
#
loop_
_entity_poly.entity_id
_entity_poly.type
_entity_poly.pdbx_seq_one_letter_code
_entity_poly.pdbx_strand_id
1 'polypeptide(L)'
;MSLPDCVVCDGRRFNDERGIPFCERCEPLFAAHVVSMQTDPKTGEALAVCPCGWTSRHPWSKQGRQDRDETVVEHWRSVPRGRP
;
A
#
# COMPACT_ATOMS: atom_id res chain seq x y z
N MET A 1 11.18 -14.53 -6.02
CA MET A 1 9.89 -14.14 -5.42
C MET A 1 9.44 -12.88 -6.12
N SER A 2 8.31 -12.93 -6.83
CA SER A 2 7.74 -11.79 -7.55
C SER A 2 7.35 -10.73 -6.52
N LEU A 3 7.85 -9.50 -6.65
CA LEU A 3 7.33 -8.37 -5.88
C LEU A 3 5.81 -8.35 -6.10
N PRO A 4 4.97 -8.38 -5.05
CA PRO A 4 3.53 -8.41 -5.25
C PRO A 4 3.12 -7.17 -6.04
N ASP A 5 2.26 -7.37 -7.03
CA ASP A 5 1.73 -6.29 -7.85
C ASP A 5 1.03 -5.23 -6.97
N CYS A 6 0.90 -4.02 -7.49
CA CYS A 6 0.27 -2.89 -6.81
C CYS A 6 -1.20 -3.22 -6.56
N VAL A 7 -1.59 -3.35 -5.30
CA VAL A 7 -2.96 -3.68 -4.89
C VAL A 7 -4.04 -2.73 -5.41
N VAL A 8 -3.66 -1.52 -5.83
CA VAL A 8 -4.59 -0.50 -6.36
C VAL A 8 -4.88 -0.69 -7.85
N CYS A 9 -3.90 -1.10 -8.65
CA CYS A 9 -4.00 -1.08 -10.12
C CYS A 9 -3.45 -2.34 -10.80
N ASP A 10 -3.05 -3.34 -10.00
CA ASP A 10 -2.34 -4.57 -10.39
C ASP A 10 -1.08 -4.33 -11.23
N GLY A 11 -0.56 -3.10 -11.20
CA GLY A 11 0.66 -2.72 -11.90
C GLY A 11 1.91 -3.19 -11.16
N ARG A 12 3.02 -3.33 -11.87
CA ARG A 12 4.30 -3.68 -11.26
C ARG A 12 4.69 -2.68 -10.16
N ARG A 13 5.20 -3.19 -9.03
CA ARG A 13 5.83 -2.38 -7.99
C ARG A 13 7.32 -2.24 -8.24
N PHE A 14 7.84 -1.07 -7.92
CA PHE A 14 9.25 -0.70 -7.97
C PHE A 14 9.68 -0.25 -6.59
N ASN A 15 10.99 -0.26 -6.32
CA ASN A 15 11.53 0.37 -5.12
C ASN A 15 12.22 1.65 -5.55
N ASP A 16 12.03 2.73 -4.79
CA ASP A 16 12.78 3.97 -5.01
C ASP A 16 14.24 3.81 -4.54
N GLU A 17 15.05 4.86 -4.67
CA GLU A 17 16.45 4.88 -4.23
C GLU A 17 16.63 4.59 -2.72
N ARG A 18 15.57 4.77 -1.93
CA ARG A 18 15.54 4.52 -0.48
C ARG A 18 15.01 3.12 -0.14
N GLY A 19 14.68 2.31 -1.14
CA GLY A 19 14.10 0.98 -0.97
C GLY A 19 12.60 0.98 -0.64
N ILE A 20 11.92 2.12 -0.77
CA ILE A 20 10.49 2.26 -0.47
C ILE A 20 9.69 1.77 -1.68
N PRO A 21 8.75 0.81 -1.50
CA PRO A 21 8.06 0.18 -2.61
C PRO A 21 6.91 1.05 -3.16
N PHE A 22 7.07 1.63 -4.36
CA PHE A 22 6.09 2.48 -5.04
C PHE A 22 5.52 1.84 -6.34
N CYS A 23 4.54 2.51 -6.96
CA CYS A 23 3.96 2.09 -8.24
C CYS A 23 3.86 3.28 -9.19
N GLU A 24 4.58 3.24 -10.31
CA GLU A 24 4.65 4.31 -11.33
C GLU A 24 3.31 4.64 -12.00
N ARG A 25 2.24 3.85 -11.84
CA ARG A 25 0.91 4.23 -12.35
C ARG A 25 0.09 5.01 -11.34
N CYS A 26 0.34 4.75 -10.06
CA CYS A 26 -0.38 5.33 -8.93
C CYS A 26 0.37 6.57 -8.39
N GLU A 27 1.71 6.52 -8.38
CA GLU A 27 2.61 7.51 -7.79
C GLU A 27 2.71 8.83 -8.58
N PRO A 28 2.71 8.87 -9.94
CA PRO A 28 2.71 10.14 -10.66
C PRO A 28 1.43 10.96 -10.45
N LEU A 29 0.33 10.31 -10.05
CA LEU A 29 -0.92 10.98 -9.69
C LEU A 29 -0.91 11.47 -8.24
N PHE A 30 0.00 10.95 -7.41
CA PHE A 30 0.12 11.24 -5.98
C PHE A 30 1.55 11.02 -5.49
N ALA A 31 2.41 12.05 -5.63
CA ALA A 31 3.81 12.01 -5.20
C ALA A 31 4.02 11.68 -3.70
N ALA A 32 2.96 11.70 -2.88
CA ALA A 32 3.01 11.42 -1.45
C ALA A 32 2.30 10.13 -1.02
N HIS A 33 1.65 9.39 -1.93
CA HIS A 33 0.81 8.26 -1.55
C HIS A 33 1.42 6.95 -2.04
N VAL A 34 2.17 6.28 -1.16
CA VAL A 34 2.77 4.98 -1.43
C VAL A 34 2.47 4.04 -0.27
N VAL A 35 1.57 3.07 -0.48
CA VAL A 35 1.21 2.14 0.59
C VAL A 35 2.19 0.97 0.64
N SER A 36 3.03 0.95 1.66
CA SER A 36 3.97 -0.15 1.93
C SER A 36 3.31 -1.25 2.75
N MET A 37 3.62 -2.50 2.44
CA MET A 37 3.11 -3.67 3.15
C MET A 37 4.25 -4.28 3.97
N GLN A 38 4.04 -4.44 5.27
CA GLN A 38 5.03 -4.91 6.24
C GLN A 38 4.37 -5.93 7.19
N THR A 39 5.18 -6.51 8.07
CA THR A 39 4.70 -7.33 9.19
C THR A 39 4.81 -6.50 10.47
N ASP A 40 3.74 -6.37 11.24
CA ASP A 40 3.78 -5.72 12.55
C ASP A 40 4.68 -6.54 13.50
N PRO A 41 5.75 -5.97 14.06
CA PRO A 41 6.70 -6.71 14.88
C PRO A 41 6.15 -7.11 16.26
N LYS A 42 5.04 -6.50 16.72
CA LYS A 42 4.42 -6.79 18.02
C LYS A 42 3.34 -7.85 17.91
N THR A 43 2.50 -7.77 16.87
CA THR A 43 1.36 -8.69 16.70
C THR A 43 1.62 -9.78 15.68
N GLY A 44 2.63 -9.61 14.83
CA GLY A 44 2.90 -10.51 13.70
C GLY A 44 1.94 -10.34 12.54
N GLU A 45 1.00 -9.39 12.59
CA GLU A 45 -0.05 -9.19 11.57
C GLU A 45 0.48 -8.51 10.30
N ALA A 46 -0.29 -8.59 9.21
CA ALA A 46 -0.02 -7.82 8.00
C ALA A 46 -0.36 -6.34 8.26
N LEU A 47 0.63 -5.47 8.09
CA LEU A 47 0.54 -4.03 8.33
C LEU A 47 0.67 -3.27 7.00
N ALA A 48 -0.31 -2.44 6.69
CA ALA A 48 -0.23 -1.45 5.62
C ALA A 48 0.14 -0.08 6.21
N VAL A 49 1.08 0.64 5.60
CA VAL A 49 1.53 1.97 6.05
C VAL A 49 1.60 2.91 4.86
N CYS A 50 1.01 4.11 5.01
CA CYS A 50 1.07 5.18 4.03
C CYS A 50 1.85 6.40 4.58
N PRO A 51 2.63 7.12 3.75
CA PRO A 51 3.35 8.34 4.16
C PRO A 51 2.47 9.44 4.76
N CYS A 52 1.17 9.45 4.47
CA CYS A 52 0.22 10.39 5.07
C CYS A 52 -0.11 10.08 6.54
N GLY A 53 0.46 9.02 7.13
CA GLY A 53 0.24 8.59 8.49
C GLY A 53 -0.89 7.55 8.66
N TRP A 54 -1.59 7.19 7.57
CA TRP A 54 -2.58 6.13 7.61
C TRP A 54 -1.91 4.75 7.76
N THR A 55 -2.53 3.91 8.58
CA THR A 55 -2.09 2.52 8.79
C THR A 55 -3.30 1.60 8.90
N SER A 56 -3.14 0.34 8.50
CA SER A 56 -4.14 -0.72 8.72
C SER A 56 -3.48 -2.04 9.08
N ARG A 57 -4.11 -2.83 9.96
CA ARG A 57 -3.60 -4.11 10.45
C ARG A 57 -4.62 -5.22 10.28
N HIS A 58 -4.17 -6.34 9.71
CA HIS A 58 -5.02 -7.50 9.47
C HIS A 58 -4.26 -8.82 9.69
N PRO A 59 -4.93 -9.90 10.11
CA PRO A 59 -4.28 -11.21 10.26
C PRO A 59 -3.66 -11.75 8.96
N TRP A 60 -2.60 -12.57 9.08
CA TRP A 60 -2.06 -13.35 7.94
C TRP A 60 -2.95 -14.55 7.60
N SER A 61 -4.13 -14.26 7.08
CA SER A 61 -5.05 -15.23 6.52
C SER A 61 -5.45 -14.80 5.12
N LYS A 62 -6.10 -15.70 4.36
CA LYS A 62 -6.64 -15.35 3.04
C LYS A 62 -7.65 -14.21 3.15
N GLN A 63 -8.54 -14.28 4.15
CA GLN A 63 -9.52 -13.22 4.42
C GLN A 63 -8.85 -11.93 4.85
N GLY A 64 -7.91 -11.99 5.80
CA GLY A 64 -7.21 -10.80 6.29
C GLY A 64 -6.40 -10.12 5.18
N ARG A 65 -5.86 -10.87 4.23
CA ARG A 65 -5.24 -10.30 3.02
C ARG A 65 -6.26 -9.54 2.17
N GLN A 66 -7.45 -10.11 1.93
CA GLN A 66 -8.50 -9.46 1.15
C GLN A 66 -8.99 -8.17 1.83
N ASP A 67 -9.32 -8.23 3.12
CA ASP A 67 -9.77 -7.07 3.89
C ASP A 67 -8.72 -5.95 3.90
N ARG A 68 -7.45 -6.32 4.06
CA ARG A 68 -6.33 -5.38 3.99
C ARG A 68 -6.22 -4.75 2.62
N ASP A 69 -6.30 -5.55 1.57
CA ASP A 69 -6.18 -5.07 0.20
C ASP A 69 -7.36 -4.13 -0.14
N GLU A 70 -8.58 -4.45 0.31
CA GLU A 70 -9.75 -3.58 0.23
C GLU A 70 -9.56 -2.25 0.96
N THR A 71 -9.12 -2.27 2.23
CA THR A 71 -8.88 -1.03 3.00
C THR A 71 -7.80 -0.15 2.38
N VAL A 72 -6.77 -0.74 1.76
CA VAL A 72 -5.76 0.02 1.01
C VAL A 72 -6.38 0.70 -0.22
N VAL A 73 -7.23 -0.01 -0.96
CA VAL A 73 -7.93 0.55 -2.13
C VAL A 73 -8.89 1.66 -1.72
N GLU A 74 -9.62 1.48 -0.62
CA GLU A 74 -10.53 2.51 -0.08
C GLU A 74 -9.76 3.74 0.38
N HIS A 75 -8.68 3.56 1.14
CA HIS A 75 -7.82 4.65 1.56
C HIS A 75 -7.28 5.43 0.36
N TRP A 76 -6.74 4.72 -0.64
CA TRP A 76 -6.27 5.31 -1.90
C TRP A 76 -7.34 6.18 -2.57
N ARG A 77 -8.58 5.68 -2.65
CA ARG A 77 -9.71 6.42 -3.26
C ARG A 77 -10.13 7.65 -2.45
N SER A 78 -9.98 7.60 -1.12
CA SER A 78 -10.35 8.69 -0.23
C SER A 78 -9.38 9.88 -0.27
N VAL A 79 -8.13 9.65 -0.71
CA VAL A 79 -7.13 10.73 -0.70
C VAL A 79 -7.46 11.74 -1.79
N PRO A 80 -7.64 13.02 -1.43
CA PRO A 80 -7.99 14.04 -2.40
C PRO A 80 -6.88 14.14 -3.45
N ARG A 81 -7.26 13.91 -4.70
CA ARG A 81 -6.44 14.18 -5.89
C ARG A 81 -6.30 15.68 -5.97
N GLY A 82 -5.30 16.24 -5.29
CA GLY A 82 -4.94 17.64 -5.47
C GLY A 82 -4.83 17.90 -6.96
N ARG A 83 -5.66 18.82 -7.48
CA ARG A 83 -5.55 19.26 -8.87
C ARG A 83 -4.13 19.82 -9.12
N PRO A 84 -3.61 19.67 -10.35
CA PRO A 84 -2.29 20.17 -10.73
C PRO A 84 -2.09 21.65 -10.39
#